data_AF-A0A5C7P6S6-F1
#
_entry.id   AF-A0A5C7P6S6-F1
#
_cell.length_a   1.000
_cell.length_b   1.000
_cell.length_c   1.000
_cell.angle_alpha   90.00
_cell.angle_beta   90.00
_cell.angle_gamma   90.00
#
_symmetry.space_group_name_H-M   'P 1'
#
loop_
_entity.id
_entity.type
_entity.pdbx_description
1 polymer ?
#
loop_
_entity_poly.entity_id
_entity_poly.type
_entity_poly.pdbx_seq_one_letter_code
_entity_poly.pdbx_strand_id
1 'polypeptide(L)'
;MPEETPAAPAPTPVTDAVPTTPSAPKPIQQTPPKAELKADPNGDLDKFFAEVHNEKTPEKQPEKAQEQQPKPQENAEAPVEGEDEEVSKFTTAKNLREAYAKLKKRLADRDKEFEELKTRPSEDPEKPKLLETLSAREKRLKELEEQVKYYDYTKSSEYLEKYDKPYKEAWQYATQTATDLSVKRDGAEPRKVTAEEFSRIVNMRSEDDALEAAHALFDGDKLGAAKAARVMEQREKIMQHYRAAENAKSDFAKNIEAREKDMTAKQIAEREAQARQAKANAEAFQKLNEDAKKKYPQWFSPADGDEQINKALETGKRMADVVFSGAQDIDSDTRVKMHSAAYMKIAGFDRLAIENGRLRTQMDKLQKALDGYKSSGPGNATGKGGDKPVKSGGRTLADSFAELDALVGKK
;
A
#
# COMPACT_ATOMS: atom_id res chain seq x y z
N MET A 1 7.09 55.50 4.07
CA MET A 1 6.54 55.85 2.74
C MET A 1 6.41 54.57 1.95
N PRO A 2 5.21 53.97 1.87
CA PRO A 2 4.92 52.88 0.94
C PRO A 2 4.27 53.42 -0.35
N GLU A 3 4.78 52.98 -1.49
CA GLU A 3 4.25 53.29 -2.82
C GLU A 3 2.93 52.56 -3.08
N GLU A 4 1.88 53.32 -3.39
CA GLU A 4 0.59 52.86 -3.88
C GLU A 4 0.70 52.49 -5.37
N THR A 5 0.19 51.32 -5.73
CA THR A 5 -0.10 50.94 -7.13
C THR A 5 -1.63 50.87 -7.30
N PRO A 6 -2.22 51.53 -8.32
CA PRO A 6 -3.66 51.63 -8.43
C PRO A 6 -4.32 50.48 -9.21
N ALA A 7 -5.54 50.18 -8.79
CA ALA A 7 -6.45 49.15 -9.30
C ALA A 7 -6.99 49.45 -10.71
N ALA A 8 -7.22 48.39 -11.49
CA ALA A 8 -7.93 48.42 -12.76
C ALA A 8 -9.45 48.22 -12.58
N PRO A 9 -10.31 48.95 -13.34
CA PRO A 9 -11.75 48.91 -13.19
C PRO A 9 -12.46 47.88 -14.08
N ALA A 10 -13.58 47.36 -13.57
CA ALA A 10 -14.71 46.76 -14.31
C ALA A 10 -16.01 47.35 -13.71
N PRO A 11 -17.22 47.16 -14.27
CA PRO A 11 -17.68 46.67 -15.58
C PRO A 11 -18.70 47.64 -16.25
N THR A 12 -19.23 47.32 -17.44
CA THR A 12 -20.53 47.88 -17.90
C THR A 12 -21.41 46.85 -18.62
N PRO A 13 -22.76 47.00 -18.54
CA PRO A 13 -23.74 45.95 -18.78
C PRO A 13 -24.33 45.97 -20.19
N VAL A 14 -24.91 44.86 -20.64
CA VAL A 14 -25.77 44.83 -21.83
C VAL A 14 -27.13 44.24 -21.46
N THR A 15 -28.14 44.96 -21.91
CA THR A 15 -29.55 44.98 -21.56
C THR A 15 -30.38 43.92 -22.29
N ASP A 16 -31.48 43.52 -21.64
CA ASP A 16 -32.57 42.70 -22.16
C ASP A 16 -33.28 43.29 -23.39
N ALA A 17 -33.69 42.42 -24.32
CA ALA A 17 -34.87 42.61 -25.16
C ALA A 17 -35.42 41.27 -25.70
N VAL A 18 -36.72 41.06 -25.49
CA VAL A 18 -37.63 40.02 -26.03
C VAL A 18 -38.94 40.79 -26.38
N PRO A 19 -39.93 40.33 -27.19
CA PRO A 19 -40.02 39.29 -28.24
C PRO A 19 -40.60 39.82 -29.58
N THR A 20 -40.51 39.04 -30.67
CA THR A 20 -41.59 38.96 -31.69
C THR A 20 -41.58 37.61 -32.42
N THR A 21 -42.71 36.91 -32.39
CA THR A 21 -43.10 35.87 -33.37
C THR A 21 -43.57 36.54 -34.66
N PRO A 22 -43.38 35.94 -35.85
CA PRO A 22 -44.50 35.17 -36.42
C PRO A 22 -44.13 33.97 -37.33
N SER A 23 -45.11 33.06 -37.41
CA SER A 23 -45.52 32.20 -38.53
C SER A 23 -44.69 30.98 -38.98
N ALA A 24 -45.44 29.89 -39.11
CA ALA A 24 -45.05 28.52 -39.43
C ALA A 24 -44.72 28.29 -40.91
N PRO A 25 -43.84 27.30 -41.21
CA PRO A 25 -43.87 26.55 -42.45
C PRO A 25 -44.41 25.11 -42.26
N LYS A 26 -45.13 24.66 -43.29
CA LYS A 26 -45.69 23.31 -43.52
C LYS A 26 -44.59 22.22 -43.66
N PRO A 27 -44.96 20.92 -43.55
CA PRO A 27 -44.04 19.83 -43.20
C PRO A 27 -43.22 19.32 -44.40
N ILE A 28 -41.91 19.12 -44.17
CA ILE A 28 -41.04 18.35 -45.05
C ILE A 28 -41.02 16.90 -44.54
N GLN A 29 -41.45 15.96 -45.39
CA GLN A 29 -41.23 14.53 -45.20
C GLN A 29 -39.72 14.26 -45.13
N GLN A 30 -39.20 13.99 -43.93
CA GLN A 30 -37.93 13.32 -43.76
C GLN A 30 -38.17 11.83 -43.58
N THR A 31 -37.75 11.04 -44.57
CA THR A 31 -37.49 9.62 -44.40
C THR A 31 -36.46 9.42 -43.28
N PRO A 32 -36.67 8.48 -42.33
CA PRO A 32 -35.72 8.27 -41.24
C PRO A 32 -34.38 7.76 -41.80
N PRO A 33 -33.24 8.29 -41.33
CA PRO A 33 -31.95 7.72 -41.67
C PRO A 33 -31.86 6.33 -41.05
N LYS A 34 -31.54 5.35 -41.88
CA LYS A 34 -31.16 4.00 -41.47
C LYS A 34 -29.89 4.09 -40.64
N ALA A 35 -30.03 4.13 -39.31
CA ALA A 35 -28.91 3.99 -38.40
C ALA A 35 -28.36 2.57 -38.57
N GLU A 36 -27.26 2.43 -39.29
CA GLU A 36 -26.42 1.25 -39.20
C GLU A 36 -25.85 1.21 -37.77
N LEU A 37 -26.41 0.34 -36.92
CA LEU A 37 -25.70 -0.15 -35.73
C LEU A 37 -24.43 -0.86 -36.24
N LYS A 38 -23.30 -0.16 -36.19
CA LYS A 38 -21.98 -0.75 -36.39
C LYS A 38 -21.20 -0.69 -35.08
N ALA A 39 -20.68 -1.86 -34.73
CA ALA A 39 -19.90 -2.23 -33.54
C ALA A 39 -20.71 -2.40 -32.25
N ASP A 40 -20.92 -3.66 -31.86
CA ASP A 40 -21.23 -4.03 -30.47
C ASP A 40 -20.03 -3.62 -29.60
N PRO A 41 -20.18 -2.66 -28.66
CA PRO A 41 -19.09 -2.24 -27.78
C PRO A 41 -18.61 -3.37 -26.84
N ASN A 42 -19.30 -4.50 -26.78
CA ASN A 42 -18.85 -5.71 -26.08
C ASN A 42 -18.13 -6.72 -26.99
N GLY A 43 -18.12 -6.54 -28.31
CA GLY A 43 -17.51 -7.49 -29.24
C GLY A 43 -16.00 -7.67 -29.05
N ASP A 44 -15.29 -6.61 -28.65
CA ASP A 44 -13.87 -6.68 -28.30
C ASP A 44 -13.63 -7.24 -26.89
N LEU A 45 -14.58 -7.06 -25.97
CA LEU A 45 -14.53 -7.68 -24.63
C LEU A 45 -14.77 -9.20 -24.75
N ASP A 46 -15.75 -9.64 -25.53
CA ASP A 46 -16.03 -11.06 -25.77
C ASP A 46 -14.86 -11.78 -26.46
N LYS A 47 -14.17 -11.11 -27.39
CA LYS A 47 -12.92 -11.61 -27.98
C LYS A 47 -11.78 -11.68 -26.96
N PHE A 48 -11.60 -10.63 -26.15
CA PHE A 48 -10.62 -10.61 -25.08
C PHE A 48 -10.85 -11.74 -24.06
N PHE A 49 -12.10 -12.00 -23.66
CA PHE A 49 -12.42 -13.11 -22.75
C PHE A 49 -12.28 -14.49 -23.41
N ALA A 50 -12.43 -14.62 -24.73
CA ALA A 50 -12.17 -15.87 -25.44
C ALA A 50 -10.67 -16.16 -25.59
N GLU A 51 -9.84 -15.12 -25.78
CA GLU A 51 -8.39 -15.23 -25.98
C GLU A 51 -7.65 -15.62 -24.70
N VAL A 52 -8.10 -15.12 -23.54
CA VAL A 52 -7.61 -15.51 -22.21
C VAL A 52 -7.93 -16.99 -21.86
N HIS A 53 -8.81 -17.66 -22.61
CA HIS A 53 -9.18 -19.07 -22.41
C HIS A 53 -8.44 -20.08 -23.28
N ASN A 54 -7.61 -19.63 -24.23
CA ASN A 54 -6.95 -20.52 -25.19
C ASN A 54 -5.47 -20.81 -24.90
N GLU A 55 -4.90 -20.28 -23.81
CA GLU A 55 -3.56 -20.65 -23.34
C GLU A 55 -3.60 -21.83 -22.35
N LYS A 56 -3.87 -23.02 -22.90
CA LYS A 56 -3.31 -24.26 -22.36
C LYS A 56 -2.81 -25.10 -23.53
N THR A 57 -1.50 -25.09 -23.75
CA THR A 57 -0.60 -26.25 -23.96
C THR A 57 0.78 -25.73 -24.41
N PRO A 58 1.87 -25.85 -23.63
CA PRO A 58 3.22 -25.68 -24.17
C PRO A 58 3.64 -26.98 -24.86
N GLU A 59 3.61 -26.97 -26.18
CA GLU A 59 4.11 -28.05 -27.02
C GLU A 59 5.65 -27.96 -27.13
N LYS A 60 6.31 -29.08 -26.82
CA LYS A 60 7.76 -29.30 -26.91
C LYS A 60 8.23 -29.39 -28.35
N GLN A 61 9.46 -28.90 -28.63
CA GLN A 61 10.60 -29.56 -29.32
C GLN A 61 11.58 -28.51 -29.91
N PRO A 62 12.83 -28.85 -30.32
CA PRO A 62 13.81 -29.75 -29.72
C PRO A 62 15.26 -29.16 -29.69
N GLU A 63 16.16 -29.93 -29.06
CA GLU A 63 17.63 -29.85 -29.07
C GLU A 63 18.32 -29.59 -30.42
N LYS A 64 19.44 -28.85 -30.37
CA LYS A 64 20.68 -29.27 -31.05
C LYS A 64 21.95 -28.81 -30.34
N ALA A 65 22.82 -29.80 -30.15
CA ALA A 65 24.09 -29.78 -29.44
C ALA A 65 25.23 -29.11 -30.22
N GLN A 66 26.26 -28.69 -29.49
CA GLN A 66 27.66 -28.89 -29.88
C GLN A 66 28.56 -29.06 -28.64
N GLU A 67 29.06 -30.29 -28.50
CA GLU A 67 30.34 -30.71 -27.89
C GLU A 67 31.51 -29.78 -28.32
N GLN A 68 32.62 -29.61 -27.60
CA GLN A 68 33.48 -30.64 -27.02
C GLN A 68 34.53 -30.04 -26.05
N GLN A 69 34.89 -30.85 -25.05
CA GLN A 69 35.99 -30.77 -24.07
C GLN A 69 37.39 -30.90 -24.73
N PRO A 70 38.57 -30.72 -24.05
CA PRO A 70 38.89 -31.37 -22.77
C PRO A 70 39.79 -30.64 -21.74
N LYS A 71 39.73 -31.19 -20.52
CA LYS A 71 40.68 -31.05 -19.38
C LYS A 71 42.06 -31.64 -19.72
N PRO A 72 43.12 -31.30 -18.96
CA PRO A 72 43.59 -32.26 -17.94
C PRO A 72 43.69 -31.71 -16.52
N GLN A 73 43.58 -32.64 -15.57
CA GLN A 73 43.73 -32.50 -14.11
C GLN A 73 45.13 -32.04 -13.70
N GLU A 74 45.24 -31.36 -12.56
CA GLU A 74 46.25 -31.70 -11.58
C GLU A 74 45.72 -31.47 -10.15
N ASN A 75 46.07 -32.42 -9.30
CA ASN A 75 45.66 -32.63 -7.93
C ASN A 75 46.76 -32.06 -7.03
N ALA A 76 46.42 -31.25 -6.02
CA ALA A 76 47.31 -31.02 -4.88
C ALA A 76 46.48 -30.62 -3.65
N GLU A 77 46.52 -31.50 -2.65
CA GLU A 77 46.00 -31.31 -1.31
C GLU A 77 46.84 -30.35 -0.47
N ALA A 78 46.14 -29.73 0.49
CA ALA A 78 46.58 -29.15 1.77
C ALA A 78 47.26 -27.75 1.78
N PRO A 79 47.20 -26.99 2.90
CA PRO A 79 46.24 -26.98 4.03
C PRO A 79 45.66 -25.57 4.32
N VAL A 80 44.39 -25.47 4.75
CA VAL A 80 43.84 -24.21 5.29
C VAL A 80 44.08 -24.19 6.80
N GLU A 81 45.23 -23.62 7.18
CA GLU A 81 45.54 -23.19 8.54
C GLU A 81 45.58 -21.65 8.54
N GLY A 82 44.81 -21.05 9.45
CA GLY A 82 44.86 -19.62 9.75
C GLY A 82 43.88 -18.74 8.96
N GLU A 83 42.73 -18.44 9.58
CA GLU A 83 42.08 -17.12 9.48
C GLU A 83 41.25 -16.91 10.76
N ASP A 84 41.97 -16.86 11.88
CA ASP A 84 41.61 -15.97 12.97
C ASP A 84 41.95 -14.55 12.51
N GLU A 85 41.05 -13.88 11.78
CA GLU A 85 41.06 -12.42 11.70
C GLU A 85 39.71 -11.87 11.21
N GLU A 86 39.36 -10.70 11.75
CA GLU A 86 38.27 -9.80 11.36
C GLU A 86 36.83 -10.09 11.83
N VAL A 87 36.61 -9.93 13.14
CA VAL A 87 35.30 -9.50 13.70
C VAL A 87 35.15 -7.95 13.68
N SER A 88 36.13 -7.21 13.13
CA SER A 88 36.24 -5.75 13.31
C SER A 88 35.72 -4.87 12.15
N LYS A 89 35.26 -5.41 11.01
CA LYS A 89 35.00 -4.60 9.80
C LYS A 89 33.60 -4.68 9.17
N PHE A 90 32.57 -5.14 9.88
CA PHE A 90 31.20 -5.12 9.34
C PHE A 90 30.40 -3.93 9.87
N THR A 91 30.41 -2.81 9.14
CA THR A 91 29.75 -1.56 9.53
C THR A 91 28.33 -1.38 8.97
N THR A 92 27.83 -2.34 8.16
CA THR A 92 26.53 -2.22 7.47
C THR A 92 25.60 -3.42 7.72
N ALA A 93 24.29 -3.13 7.84
CA ALA A 93 23.22 -4.11 8.06
C ALA A 93 23.25 -5.29 7.08
N LYS A 94 23.53 -4.97 5.81
CA LYS A 94 23.60 -5.94 4.72
C LYS A 94 24.73 -6.94 4.95
N ASN A 95 25.91 -6.46 5.32
CA ASN A 95 27.06 -7.31 5.58
C ASN A 95 26.86 -8.18 6.82
N LEU A 96 26.19 -7.66 7.87
CA LEU A 96 25.81 -8.44 9.06
C LEU A 96 24.81 -9.56 8.71
N ARG A 97 23.78 -9.27 7.91
CA ARG A 97 22.80 -10.28 7.47
C ARG A 97 23.42 -11.33 6.56
N GLU A 98 24.33 -10.93 5.66
CA GLU A 98 25.08 -11.86 4.81
C GLU A 98 26.04 -12.74 5.61
N ALA A 99 26.74 -12.17 6.60
CA ALA A 99 27.58 -12.92 7.53
C ALA A 99 26.76 -13.92 8.36
N TYR A 100 25.61 -13.49 8.89
CA TYR A 100 24.68 -14.35 9.61
C TYR A 100 24.16 -15.50 8.74
N ALA A 101 23.73 -15.22 7.50
CA ALA A 101 23.25 -16.24 6.56
C ALA A 101 24.36 -17.26 6.20
N LYS A 102 25.59 -16.80 5.95
CA LYS A 102 26.75 -17.67 5.69
C LYS A 102 27.08 -18.55 6.89
N LEU A 103 27.02 -18.00 8.11
CA LEU A 103 27.31 -18.74 9.35
C LEU A 103 26.24 -19.80 9.62
N LYS A 104 24.95 -19.45 9.47
CA LYS A 104 23.82 -20.37 9.64
C LYS A 104 23.89 -21.55 8.67
N LYS A 105 24.28 -21.31 7.42
CA LYS A 105 24.51 -22.37 6.42
C LYS A 105 25.67 -23.28 6.82
N ARG A 106 26.81 -22.70 7.25
CA ARG A 106 27.98 -23.47 7.71
C ARG A 106 27.68 -24.33 8.95
N LEU A 107 26.82 -23.86 9.86
CA LEU A 107 26.38 -24.65 11.01
C LEU A 107 25.48 -25.81 10.60
N ALA A 108 24.49 -25.58 9.73
CA ALA A 108 23.65 -26.67 9.20
C ALA A 108 24.45 -27.75 8.44
N ASP A 109 25.52 -27.36 7.73
CA ASP A 109 26.40 -28.30 7.02
C ASP A 109 27.35 -29.07 7.97
N ARG A 110 27.61 -28.59 9.19
CA ARG A 110 28.45 -29.26 10.20
C ARG A 110 27.65 -30.03 11.25
N ASP A 111 26.42 -29.62 11.55
CA ASP A 111 25.48 -30.44 12.34
C ASP A 111 25.26 -31.79 11.67
N LYS A 112 25.21 -31.80 10.31
CA LYS A 112 25.20 -33.04 9.52
C LYS A 112 26.47 -33.87 9.72
N GLU A 113 27.66 -33.25 9.68
CA GLU A 113 28.91 -33.97 9.97
C GLU A 113 29.01 -34.45 11.41
N PHE A 114 28.44 -33.72 12.37
CA PHE A 114 28.43 -34.11 13.77
C PHE A 114 27.49 -35.29 14.02
N GLU A 115 26.34 -35.34 13.34
CA GLU A 115 25.46 -36.51 13.32
C GLU A 115 26.13 -37.70 12.63
N GLU A 116 26.89 -37.49 11.55
CA GLU A 116 27.71 -38.54 10.92
C GLU A 116 28.84 -39.03 11.86
N LEU A 117 29.50 -38.14 12.60
CA LEU A 117 30.56 -38.48 13.57
C LEU A 117 30.03 -39.18 14.83
N LYS A 118 28.79 -38.89 15.27
CA LYS A 118 28.10 -39.62 16.34
C LYS A 118 27.90 -41.11 16.03
N THR A 119 27.85 -41.47 14.75
CA THR A 119 27.76 -42.87 14.31
C THR A 119 29.11 -43.59 14.26
N ARG A 120 30.24 -42.89 14.45
CA ARG A 120 31.58 -43.49 14.53
C ARG A 120 31.91 -43.96 15.97
N PRO A 121 32.78 -44.98 16.13
CA PRO A 121 33.11 -45.57 17.44
C PRO A 121 33.69 -44.55 18.44
N SER A 122 33.42 -44.78 19.73
CA SER A 122 33.53 -43.80 20.84
C SER A 122 34.94 -43.33 21.24
N GLU A 123 36.02 -43.79 20.60
CA GLU A 123 37.42 -43.54 21.01
C GLU A 123 38.20 -42.63 20.06
N ASP A 124 37.52 -41.72 19.36
CA ASP A 124 38.19 -40.76 18.47
C ASP A 124 38.76 -39.57 19.27
N PRO A 125 40.09 -39.36 19.31
CA PRO A 125 40.72 -38.25 20.03
C PRO A 125 40.36 -36.86 19.47
N GLU A 126 39.73 -36.79 18.29
CA GLU A 126 39.25 -35.52 17.71
C GLU A 126 37.89 -35.06 18.28
N LYS A 127 37.10 -35.98 18.86
CA LYS A 127 35.78 -35.68 19.42
C LYS A 127 35.75 -34.54 20.46
N PRO A 128 36.67 -34.44 21.45
CA PRO A 128 36.68 -33.32 22.38
C PRO A 128 37.04 -31.99 21.72
N LYS A 129 37.98 -31.97 20.76
CA LYS A 129 38.34 -30.76 20.00
C LYS A 129 37.19 -30.27 19.10
N LEU A 130 36.45 -31.20 18.50
CA LEU A 130 35.25 -30.92 17.71
C LEU A 130 34.11 -30.37 18.59
N LEU A 131 33.91 -30.90 19.79
CA LEU A 131 32.93 -30.37 20.74
C LEU A 131 33.28 -28.95 21.22
N GLU A 132 34.56 -28.70 21.52
CA GLU A 132 35.03 -27.36 21.91
C GLU A 132 34.83 -26.35 20.77
N THR A 133 35.21 -26.70 19.54
CA THR A 133 35.01 -25.83 18.37
C THR A 133 33.54 -25.60 18.02
N LEU A 134 32.68 -26.61 18.17
CA LEU A 134 31.22 -26.44 18.03
C LEU A 134 30.68 -25.50 19.10
N SER A 135 31.04 -25.68 20.37
CA SER A 135 30.58 -24.81 21.45
C SER A 135 31.03 -23.35 21.27
N ALA A 136 32.27 -23.13 20.81
CA ALA A 136 32.79 -21.79 20.52
C ALA A 136 32.05 -21.15 19.33
N ARG A 137 31.71 -21.93 18.30
CA ARG A 137 30.96 -21.45 17.13
C ARG A 137 29.49 -21.20 17.42
N GLU A 138 28.84 -22.03 18.23
CA GLU A 138 27.47 -21.80 18.71
C GLU A 138 27.41 -20.52 19.54
N LYS A 139 28.38 -20.31 20.42
CA LYS A 139 28.49 -19.06 21.18
C LYS A 139 28.67 -17.86 20.25
N ARG A 140 29.56 -17.96 19.26
CA ARG A 140 29.76 -16.91 18.25
C ARG A 140 28.52 -16.66 17.39
N LEU A 141 27.75 -17.69 17.06
CA LEU A 141 26.49 -17.52 16.33
C LEU A 141 25.46 -16.80 17.20
N LYS A 142 25.32 -17.16 18.48
CA LYS A 142 24.43 -16.46 19.42
C LYS A 142 24.82 -14.98 19.57
N GLU A 143 26.10 -14.68 19.73
CA GLU A 143 26.60 -13.30 19.81
C GLU A 143 26.27 -12.50 18.53
N LEU A 144 26.42 -13.12 17.35
CA LEU A 144 26.05 -12.49 16.08
C LEU A 144 24.54 -12.32 15.92
N GLU A 145 23.73 -13.28 16.35
CA GLU A 145 22.27 -13.15 16.38
C GLU A 145 21.82 -11.99 17.25
N GLU A 146 22.37 -11.89 18.46
CA GLU A 146 22.10 -10.78 19.36
C GLU A 146 22.50 -9.44 18.76
N GLN A 147 23.66 -9.37 18.09
CA GLN A 147 24.10 -8.16 17.39
C GLN A 147 23.20 -7.78 16.22
N VAL A 148 22.74 -8.75 15.42
CA VAL A 148 21.81 -8.50 14.31
C VAL A 148 20.49 -7.96 14.86
N LYS A 149 19.94 -8.60 15.89
CA LYS A 149 18.68 -8.17 16.52
C LYS A 149 18.82 -6.77 17.14
N TYR A 150 19.92 -6.52 17.85
CA TYR A 150 20.24 -5.21 18.41
C TYR A 150 20.33 -4.14 17.31
N TYR A 151 21.04 -4.43 16.22
CA TYR A 151 21.17 -3.52 15.09
C TYR A 151 19.80 -3.23 14.46
N ASP A 152 19.00 -4.27 14.19
CA ASP A 152 17.66 -4.13 13.62
C ASP A 152 16.76 -3.27 14.53
N TYR A 153 16.87 -3.39 15.85
CA TYR A 153 16.17 -2.52 16.79
C TYR A 153 16.62 -1.06 16.69
N THR A 154 17.92 -0.78 16.68
CA THR A 154 18.41 0.61 16.55
C THR A 154 18.05 1.25 15.20
N LYS A 155 17.68 0.45 14.19
CA LYS A 155 17.16 0.89 12.89
C LYS A 155 15.64 0.84 12.79
N SER A 156 14.94 0.31 13.79
CA SER A 156 13.49 0.27 13.81
C SER A 156 12.90 1.67 13.86
N SER A 157 11.74 1.87 13.22
CA SER A 157 11.00 3.14 13.30
C SER A 157 10.71 3.52 14.75
N GLU A 158 10.37 2.53 15.61
CA GLU A 158 10.12 2.76 17.02
C GLU A 158 11.33 3.42 17.71
N TYR A 159 12.54 2.86 17.54
CA TYR A 159 13.72 3.42 18.17
C TYR A 159 14.07 4.80 17.61
N LEU A 160 14.00 4.94 16.29
CA LEU A 160 14.31 6.19 15.61
C LEU A 160 13.39 7.33 16.04
N GLU A 161 12.09 7.06 16.16
CA GLU A 161 11.09 8.07 16.52
C GLU A 161 11.09 8.41 18.01
N LYS A 162 11.21 7.40 18.88
CA LYS A 162 11.09 7.61 20.35
C LYS A 162 12.38 8.08 21.01
N TYR A 163 13.55 7.75 20.46
CA TYR A 163 14.83 7.96 21.14
C TYR A 163 15.86 8.72 20.29
N ASP A 164 16.16 8.24 19.08
CA ASP A 164 17.20 8.86 18.24
C ASP A 164 16.83 10.27 17.77
N LYS A 165 15.58 10.45 17.30
CA LYS A 165 15.09 11.75 16.83
C LYS A 165 15.07 12.80 17.95
N PRO A 166 14.46 12.56 19.13
CA PRO A 166 14.52 13.52 20.24
C PRO A 166 15.94 13.87 20.68
N TYR A 167 16.85 12.88 20.68
CA TYR A 167 18.26 13.12 20.97
C TYR A 167 18.91 14.06 19.94
N LYS A 168 18.72 13.80 18.64
CA LYS A 168 19.24 14.65 17.56
C LYS A 168 18.66 16.06 17.58
N GLU A 169 17.35 16.19 17.82
CA GLU A 169 16.66 17.48 17.93
C GLU A 169 17.19 18.27 19.13
N ALA A 170 17.38 17.62 20.28
CA ALA A 170 17.98 18.24 21.46
C ALA A 170 19.41 18.72 21.18
N TRP A 171 20.24 17.90 20.51
CA TRP A 171 21.60 18.28 20.12
C TRP A 171 21.62 19.49 19.19
N GLN A 172 20.77 19.50 18.17
CA GLN A 172 20.67 20.60 17.21
C GLN A 172 20.23 21.90 17.89
N TYR A 173 19.14 21.85 18.68
CA TYR A 173 18.61 22.99 19.41
C TYR A 173 19.63 23.56 20.42
N ALA A 174 20.28 22.67 21.16
CA ALA A 174 21.30 23.02 22.14
C ALA A 174 22.51 23.70 21.50
N THR A 175 22.99 23.15 20.37
CA THR A 175 24.11 23.73 19.61
C THR A 175 23.76 25.12 19.08
N GLN A 176 22.56 25.29 18.52
CA GLN A 176 22.09 26.60 18.09
C GLN A 176 22.02 27.59 19.25
N THR A 177 21.43 27.17 20.37
CA THR A 177 21.31 28.02 21.57
C THR A 177 22.67 28.42 22.13
N ALA A 178 23.62 27.49 22.18
CA ALA A 178 24.96 27.75 22.69
C ALA A 178 25.75 28.69 21.76
N THR A 179 25.68 28.48 20.44
CA THR A 179 26.41 29.30 19.45
C THR A 179 25.85 30.72 19.31
N ASP A 180 24.63 30.99 19.76
CA ASP A 180 24.09 32.35 19.86
C ASP A 180 24.60 33.14 21.08
N LEU A 181 25.23 32.47 22.04
CA LEU A 181 25.88 33.14 23.17
C LEU A 181 27.19 33.80 22.72
N SER A 182 27.39 35.03 23.16
CA SER A 182 28.63 35.78 22.94
C SER A 182 29.60 35.59 24.11
N VAL A 183 30.87 35.38 23.80
CA VAL A 183 32.01 35.36 24.71
C VAL A 183 32.73 36.70 24.58
N LYS A 184 32.87 37.42 25.69
CA LYS A 184 33.72 38.62 25.80
C LYS A 184 34.85 38.29 26.76
N ARG A 185 36.08 38.35 26.28
CA ARG A 185 37.29 38.21 27.08
C ARG A 185 37.97 39.57 27.15
N ASP A 186 38.54 39.94 28.29
CA ASP A 186 39.08 41.28 28.51
C ASP A 186 40.07 41.69 27.40
N GLY A 187 39.77 42.80 26.72
CA GLY A 187 40.57 43.35 25.63
C GLY A 187 40.37 42.71 24.24
N ALA A 188 39.49 41.70 24.11
CA ALA A 188 39.17 41.06 22.83
C ALA A 188 37.78 41.46 22.32
N GLU A 189 37.62 41.49 21.00
CA GLU A 189 36.31 41.67 20.35
C GLU A 189 35.37 40.51 20.73
N PRO A 190 34.06 40.79 20.95
CA PRO A 190 33.08 39.76 21.23
C PRO A 190 33.01 38.75 20.09
N ARG A 191 33.09 37.46 20.43
CA ARG A 191 32.88 36.36 19.48
C ARG A 191 31.73 35.46 19.93
N LYS A 192 31.17 34.70 19.00
CA LYS A 192 30.23 33.63 19.33
C LYS A 192 30.95 32.40 19.88
N VAL A 193 30.25 31.64 20.73
CA VAL A 193 30.68 30.28 21.10
C VAL A 193 30.69 29.41 19.84
N THR A 194 31.72 28.57 19.69
CA THR A 194 31.77 27.63 18.57
C THR A 194 31.05 26.31 18.92
N ALA A 195 30.60 25.58 17.90
CA ALA A 195 30.00 24.27 18.10
C ALA A 195 30.98 23.27 18.75
N GLU A 196 32.29 23.40 18.48
CA GLU A 196 33.34 22.57 19.07
C GLU A 196 33.50 22.82 20.57
N GLU A 197 33.46 24.10 21.01
CA GLU A 197 33.53 24.46 22.42
C GLU A 197 32.35 23.91 23.21
N PHE A 198 31.14 24.03 22.64
CA PHE A 198 29.94 23.45 23.22
C PHE A 198 30.00 21.92 23.25
N SER A 199 30.38 21.28 22.14
CA SER A 199 30.53 19.83 22.03
C SER A 199 31.53 19.29 23.04
N ARG A 200 32.64 20.01 23.29
CA ARG A 200 33.61 19.64 24.33
C ARG A 200 32.97 19.56 25.70
N ILE A 201 32.18 20.57 26.09
CA ILE A 201 31.49 20.62 27.39
C ILE A 201 30.45 19.48 27.50
N VAL A 202 29.67 19.23 26.44
CA VAL A 202 28.67 18.16 26.45
C VAL A 202 29.30 16.79 26.59
N ASN A 203 30.41 16.53 25.91
CA ASN A 203 31.10 15.23 25.91
C ASN A 203 31.98 14.99 27.13
N MET A 204 32.11 15.95 28.06
CA MET A 204 32.82 15.73 29.33
C MET A 204 32.07 14.73 30.19
N ARG A 205 32.81 13.75 30.72
CA ARG A 205 32.25 12.68 31.55
C ARG A 205 31.89 13.15 32.97
N SER A 206 32.71 14.03 33.52
CA SER A 206 32.50 14.67 34.83
C SER A 206 31.57 15.87 34.69
N GLU A 207 30.62 16.00 35.62
CA GLU A 207 29.73 17.16 35.67
C GLU A 207 30.46 18.40 36.18
N ASP A 208 31.37 18.21 37.14
CA ASP A 208 32.19 19.28 37.71
C ASP A 208 33.13 19.87 36.64
N ASP A 209 33.78 19.02 35.84
CA ASP A 209 34.69 19.46 34.77
C ASP A 209 33.91 20.20 33.67
N ALA A 210 32.69 19.74 33.36
CA ALA A 210 31.81 20.39 32.39
C ALA A 210 31.36 21.77 32.87
N LEU A 211 31.02 21.88 34.15
CA LEU A 211 30.65 23.13 34.79
C LEU A 211 31.82 24.11 34.81
N GLU A 212 33.01 23.66 35.22
CA GLU A 212 34.23 24.46 35.21
C GLU A 212 34.56 24.95 33.79
N ALA A 213 34.49 24.07 32.80
CA ALA A 213 34.73 24.42 31.40
C ALA A 213 33.68 25.42 30.86
N ALA A 214 32.42 25.32 31.28
CA ALA A 214 31.37 26.26 30.92
C ALA A 214 31.59 27.64 31.56
N HIS A 215 32.02 27.69 32.82
CA HIS A 215 32.38 28.94 33.49
C HIS A 215 33.62 29.59 32.85
N ALA A 216 34.67 28.81 32.59
CA ALA A 216 35.89 29.29 31.95
C ALA A 216 35.64 29.85 30.53
N LEU A 217 34.60 29.38 29.83
CA LEU A 217 34.22 29.86 28.50
C LEU A 217 33.70 31.30 28.53
N PHE A 218 33.05 31.73 29.62
CA PHE A 218 32.48 33.07 29.76
C PHE A 218 33.14 33.90 30.86
N ASP A 219 34.36 33.52 31.25
CA ASP A 219 35.10 34.23 32.28
C ASP A 219 35.37 35.70 31.87
N GLY A 220 35.22 36.61 32.82
CA GLY A 220 35.27 38.07 32.58
C GLY A 220 33.97 38.71 32.04
N ASP A 221 32.95 37.93 31.66
CA ASP A 221 31.65 38.48 31.27
C ASP A 221 30.74 38.69 32.51
N LYS A 222 30.12 39.87 32.62
CA LYS A 222 29.15 40.18 33.70
C LYS A 222 27.98 39.19 33.76
N LEU A 223 27.60 38.60 32.62
CA LEU A 223 26.56 37.58 32.50
C LEU A 223 27.14 36.17 32.38
N GLY A 224 28.44 35.99 32.62
CA GLY A 224 29.15 34.74 32.38
C GLY A 224 28.57 33.55 33.14
N ALA A 225 28.24 33.73 34.42
CA ALA A 225 27.59 32.68 35.22
C ALA A 225 26.22 32.25 34.66
N ALA A 226 25.40 33.21 34.19
CA ALA A 226 24.09 32.90 33.59
C ALA A 226 24.23 32.19 32.23
N LYS A 227 25.21 32.59 31.41
CA LYS A 227 25.53 31.93 30.13
C LYS A 227 26.07 30.52 30.33
N ALA A 228 26.96 30.31 31.30
CA ALA A 228 27.47 29.00 31.69
C ALA A 228 26.33 28.08 32.15
N ALA A 229 25.43 28.58 33.02
CA ALA A 229 24.25 27.83 33.45
C ALA A 229 23.35 27.44 32.27
N ARG A 230 23.18 28.33 31.28
CA ARG A 230 22.40 28.03 30.07
C ARG A 230 23.04 26.92 29.23
N VAL A 231 24.36 26.91 29.09
CA VAL A 231 25.11 25.83 28.41
C VAL A 231 24.92 24.51 29.15
N MET A 232 25.01 24.52 30.49
CA MET A 232 24.82 23.32 31.31
C MET A 232 23.39 22.79 31.26
N GLU A 233 22.38 23.67 31.21
CA GLU A 233 20.99 23.26 30.99
C GLU A 233 20.81 22.52 29.66
N GLN A 234 21.45 23.00 28.59
CA GLN A 234 21.40 22.31 27.29
C GLN A 234 22.13 20.96 27.33
N ARG A 235 23.27 20.89 28.02
CA ARG A 235 23.99 19.63 28.24
C ARG A 235 23.10 18.62 28.95
N GLU A 236 22.38 19.02 30.01
CA GLU A 236 21.52 18.09 30.74
C GLU A 236 20.39 17.54 29.87
N LYS A 237 19.76 18.38 29.04
CA LYS A 237 18.71 17.92 28.10
C LYS A 237 19.25 16.91 27.09
N ILE A 238 20.43 17.14 26.52
CA ILE A 238 21.09 16.17 25.64
C ILE A 238 21.35 14.86 26.40
N MET A 239 21.92 14.95 27.60
CA MET A 239 22.28 13.78 28.41
C MET A 239 21.04 12.99 28.84
N GLN A 240 19.92 13.65 29.12
CA GLN A 240 18.65 13.00 29.42
C GLN A 240 18.18 12.14 28.24
N HIS A 241 18.16 12.69 27.02
CA HIS A 241 17.77 11.92 25.82
C HIS A 241 18.77 10.82 25.48
N TYR A 242 20.07 11.08 25.67
CA TYR A 242 21.11 10.07 25.50
C TYR A 242 20.92 8.89 26.47
N ARG A 243 20.75 9.17 27.76
CA ARG A 243 20.48 8.15 28.79
C ARG A 243 19.20 7.36 28.47
N ALA A 244 18.14 8.03 28.02
CA ALA A 244 16.91 7.35 27.59
C ALA A 244 17.16 6.40 26.41
N ALA A 245 17.93 6.84 25.41
CA ALA A 245 18.30 6.04 24.25
C ALA A 245 19.19 4.82 24.61
N GLU A 246 20.15 5.00 25.52
CA GLU A 246 21.01 3.92 26.03
C GLU A 246 20.26 2.94 26.93
N ASN A 247 19.35 3.43 27.77
CA ASN A 247 18.49 2.56 28.58
C ASN A 247 17.58 1.72 27.67
N ALA A 248 16.98 2.30 26.63
CA ALA A 248 16.16 1.57 25.66
C ALA A 248 16.96 0.47 24.93
N LYS A 249 18.21 0.76 24.56
CA LYS A 249 19.15 -0.22 23.98
C LYS A 249 19.46 -1.36 24.95
N SER A 250 19.78 -1.02 26.21
CA SER A 250 20.08 -2.00 27.25
C SER A 250 18.88 -2.88 27.59
N ASP A 251 17.70 -2.27 27.72
CA ASP A 251 16.45 -2.97 28.01
C ASP A 251 16.03 -3.87 26.86
N PHE A 252 16.26 -3.44 25.61
CA PHE A 252 16.03 -4.29 24.45
C PHE A 252 16.96 -5.50 24.44
N ALA A 253 18.26 -5.30 24.69
CA ALA A 253 19.23 -6.39 24.75
C ALA A 253 18.87 -7.42 25.85
N LYS A 254 18.40 -6.96 27.02
CA LYS A 254 17.99 -7.84 28.13
C LYS A 254 16.67 -8.58 27.88
N ASN A 255 15.74 -8.00 27.12
CA ASN A 255 14.38 -8.52 26.94
C ASN A 255 14.09 -9.01 25.52
N ILE A 256 15.13 -9.32 24.74
CA ILE A 256 15.02 -9.59 23.31
C ILE A 256 14.09 -10.78 23.02
N GLU A 257 14.23 -11.86 23.79
CA GLU A 257 13.43 -13.08 23.63
C GLU A 257 11.96 -12.86 24.00
N ALA A 258 11.70 -12.09 25.06
CA ALA A 258 10.34 -11.78 25.49
C ALA A 258 9.62 -10.90 24.46
N ARG A 259 10.32 -9.91 23.90
CA ARG A 259 9.78 -9.07 22.82
C ARG A 259 9.56 -9.84 21.53
N GLU A 260 10.45 -10.75 21.15
CA GLU A 260 10.24 -11.59 19.97
C GLU A 260 9.00 -12.49 20.11
N LYS A 261 8.80 -13.09 21.29
CA LYS A 261 7.58 -13.85 21.60
C LYS A 261 6.32 -12.99 21.50
N ASP A 262 6.34 -11.77 22.05
CA ASP A 262 5.20 -10.85 21.96
C ASP A 262 4.93 -10.38 20.52
N MET A 263 5.97 -10.05 19.76
CA MET A 263 5.86 -9.63 18.36
C MET A 263 5.32 -10.75 17.47
N THR A 264 5.83 -11.97 17.64
CA THR A 264 5.33 -13.14 16.90
C THR A 264 3.89 -13.46 17.29
N ALA A 265 3.54 -13.42 18.58
CA ALA A 265 2.16 -13.61 19.03
C ALA A 265 1.20 -12.56 18.45
N LYS A 266 1.61 -11.28 18.43
CA LYS A 266 0.83 -10.20 17.81
C LYS A 266 0.64 -10.40 16.31
N GLN A 267 1.69 -10.78 15.58
CA GLN A 267 1.59 -11.07 14.15
C GLN A 267 0.67 -12.25 13.85
N ILE A 268 0.71 -13.30 14.67
CA ILE A 268 -0.19 -14.45 14.56
C ILE A 268 -1.63 -14.00 14.82
N ALA A 269 -1.87 -13.29 15.93
CA ALA A 269 -3.20 -12.79 16.28
C ALA A 269 -3.77 -11.85 15.20
N GLU A 270 -2.94 -10.98 14.62
CA GLU A 270 -3.33 -10.09 13.53
C GLU A 270 -3.69 -10.88 12.25
N ARG A 271 -2.87 -11.86 11.86
CA ARG A 271 -3.17 -12.73 10.72
C ARG A 271 -4.46 -13.51 10.94
N GLU A 272 -4.68 -14.03 12.15
CA GLU A 272 -5.92 -14.72 12.49
C GLU A 272 -7.13 -13.78 12.43
N ALA A 273 -7.00 -12.55 12.94
CA ALA A 273 -8.05 -11.54 12.88
C ALA A 273 -8.38 -11.17 11.42
N GLN A 274 -7.36 -10.94 10.59
CA GLN A 274 -7.53 -10.68 9.15
C GLN A 274 -8.18 -11.86 8.43
N ALA A 275 -7.77 -13.10 8.73
CA ALA A 275 -8.36 -14.31 8.14
C ALA A 275 -9.84 -14.48 8.56
N ARG A 276 -10.16 -14.25 9.84
CA ARG A 276 -11.55 -14.28 10.33
C ARG A 276 -12.40 -13.21 9.64
N GLN A 277 -11.87 -12.00 9.51
CA GLN A 277 -12.57 -10.91 8.82
C GLN A 277 -12.78 -11.21 7.33
N ALA A 278 -11.76 -11.73 6.65
CA ALA A 278 -11.87 -12.15 5.25
C ALA A 278 -12.93 -13.24 5.06
N LYS A 279 -12.97 -14.24 5.96
CA LYS A 279 -13.99 -15.28 5.95
C LYS A 279 -15.40 -14.73 6.17
N ALA A 280 -15.58 -13.87 7.18
CA ALA A 280 -16.87 -13.24 7.47
C ALA A 280 -17.36 -12.38 6.29
N ASN A 281 -16.46 -11.63 5.65
CA ASN A 281 -16.77 -10.84 4.46
C ASN A 281 -17.17 -11.73 3.27
N ALA A 282 -16.46 -12.84 3.05
CA ALA A 282 -16.79 -13.79 1.99
C ALA A 282 -18.16 -14.44 2.21
N GLU A 283 -18.48 -14.86 3.44
CA GLU A 283 -19.78 -15.41 3.80
C GLU A 283 -20.91 -14.39 3.62
N ALA A 284 -20.69 -13.14 4.05
CA ALA A 284 -21.65 -12.05 3.87
C ALA A 284 -21.87 -11.73 2.39
N PHE A 285 -20.81 -11.68 1.59
CA PHE A 285 -20.88 -11.45 0.14
C PHE A 285 -21.68 -12.56 -0.56
N GLN A 286 -21.39 -13.83 -0.25
CA GLN A 286 -22.14 -14.96 -0.80
C GLN A 286 -23.62 -14.87 -0.44
N LYS A 287 -23.94 -14.59 0.83
CA LYS A 287 -25.32 -14.44 1.28
C LYS A 287 -26.06 -13.32 0.54
N LEU A 288 -25.45 -12.14 0.43
CA LEU A 288 -26.04 -11.00 -0.28
C LEU A 288 -26.29 -11.31 -1.75
N ASN A 289 -25.37 -12.01 -2.41
CA ASN A 289 -25.53 -12.41 -3.81
C ASN A 289 -26.66 -13.45 -3.99
N GLU A 290 -26.77 -14.43 -3.09
CA GLU A 290 -27.87 -15.40 -3.12
C GLU A 290 -29.23 -14.74 -2.85
N ASP A 291 -29.29 -13.79 -1.91
CA ASP A 291 -30.50 -13.03 -1.65
C ASP A 291 -30.88 -12.13 -2.84
N ALA A 292 -29.90 -11.52 -3.51
CA ALA A 292 -30.12 -10.74 -4.73
C ALA A 292 -30.66 -11.60 -5.89
N LYS A 293 -30.12 -12.81 -6.09
CA LYS A 293 -30.63 -13.77 -7.10
C LYS A 293 -32.11 -14.13 -6.85
N LYS A 294 -32.48 -14.35 -5.58
CA LYS A 294 -33.87 -14.65 -5.21
C LYS A 294 -34.80 -13.46 -5.39
N LYS A 295 -34.33 -12.25 -5.07
CA LYS A 295 -35.14 -11.02 -5.12
C LYS A 295 -35.32 -10.51 -6.56
N TYR A 296 -34.33 -10.70 -7.41
CA TYR A 296 -34.31 -10.20 -8.79
C TYR A 296 -33.95 -11.30 -9.80
N PRO A 297 -34.72 -12.40 -9.89
CA PRO A 297 -34.42 -13.52 -10.77
C PRO A 297 -34.35 -13.11 -12.24
N GLN A 298 -35.13 -12.11 -12.67
CA GLN A 298 -35.12 -11.58 -14.03
C GLN A 298 -33.78 -10.95 -14.46
N TRP A 299 -32.86 -10.69 -13.53
CA TRP A 299 -31.54 -10.11 -13.82
C TRP A 299 -30.40 -11.08 -13.60
N PHE A 300 -30.56 -12.02 -12.66
CA PHE A 300 -29.45 -12.88 -12.21
C PHE A 300 -29.64 -14.37 -12.55
N SER A 301 -30.83 -14.75 -13.04
CA SER A 301 -31.11 -16.08 -13.57
C SER A 301 -30.99 -16.11 -15.09
N PRO A 302 -30.69 -17.28 -15.68
CA PRO A 302 -30.75 -17.46 -17.13
C PRO A 302 -32.13 -17.12 -17.71
N ALA A 303 -32.15 -16.53 -18.90
CA ALA A 303 -33.36 -16.30 -19.68
C ALA A 303 -33.64 -17.51 -20.58
N ASP A 304 -34.89 -17.96 -20.63
CA ASP A 304 -35.29 -19.11 -21.44
C ASP A 304 -35.14 -18.81 -22.94
N GLY A 305 -34.33 -19.61 -23.63
CA GLY A 305 -34.16 -19.55 -25.09
C GLY A 305 -33.32 -18.38 -25.62
N ASP A 306 -32.71 -17.55 -24.77
CA ASP A 306 -31.84 -16.45 -25.19
C ASP A 306 -30.37 -16.72 -24.84
N GLU A 307 -29.65 -17.35 -25.78
CA GLU A 307 -28.24 -17.69 -25.62
C GLU A 307 -27.34 -16.45 -25.45
N GLN A 308 -27.70 -15.32 -26.07
CA GLN A 308 -26.89 -14.10 -25.99
C GLN A 308 -26.94 -13.49 -24.60
N ILE A 309 -28.14 -13.40 -24.00
CA ILE A 309 -28.31 -12.91 -22.64
C ILE A 309 -27.62 -13.84 -21.63
N ASN A 310 -27.75 -15.15 -21.81
CA ASN A 310 -27.14 -16.12 -20.92
C ASN A 310 -25.61 -16.07 -20.94
N LYS A 311 -25.01 -15.92 -22.14
CA LYS A 311 -23.57 -15.73 -22.29
C LYS A 311 -23.08 -14.43 -21.64
N ALA A 312 -23.80 -13.32 -21.84
CA ALA A 312 -23.46 -12.04 -21.21
C ALA A 312 -23.51 -12.12 -19.67
N LEU A 313 -24.50 -12.84 -19.13
CA LEU A 313 -24.63 -13.07 -17.68
C LEU A 313 -23.48 -13.91 -17.13
N GLU A 314 -23.06 -14.97 -17.83
CA GLU A 314 -21.93 -15.80 -17.45
C GLU A 314 -20.61 -15.01 -17.49
N THR A 315 -20.37 -14.25 -18.56
CA THR A 315 -19.20 -13.37 -18.68
C THR A 315 -19.17 -12.34 -17.55
N GLY A 316 -20.32 -11.76 -17.19
CA GLY A 316 -20.45 -10.83 -16.07
C GLY A 316 -20.09 -11.46 -14.72
N LYS A 317 -20.60 -12.67 -14.44
CA LYS A 317 -20.27 -13.43 -13.21
C LYS A 317 -18.78 -13.73 -13.14
N ARG A 318 -18.18 -14.18 -14.24
CA ARG A 318 -16.75 -14.48 -14.31
C ARG A 318 -15.87 -13.26 -14.04
N MET A 319 -16.23 -12.12 -14.62
CA MET A 319 -15.50 -10.87 -14.40
C MET A 319 -15.61 -10.43 -12.93
N ALA A 320 -16.80 -10.54 -12.33
CA ALA A 320 -17.01 -10.25 -10.93
C ALA A 320 -16.19 -11.19 -10.02
N ASP A 321 -16.17 -12.49 -10.31
CA ASP A 321 -15.36 -13.45 -9.56
C ASP A 321 -13.88 -13.05 -9.61
N VAL A 322 -13.32 -12.70 -10.77
CA VAL A 322 -11.92 -12.26 -10.87
C VAL A 322 -11.65 -10.98 -10.08
N VAL A 323 -12.49 -9.97 -10.22
CA VAL A 323 -12.29 -8.66 -9.60
C VAL A 323 -12.46 -8.71 -8.08
N PHE A 324 -13.44 -9.46 -7.59
CA PHE A 324 -13.80 -9.47 -6.16
C PHE A 324 -13.22 -10.64 -5.36
N SER A 325 -12.81 -11.74 -5.99
CA SER A 325 -12.14 -12.86 -5.26
C SER A 325 -10.63 -12.67 -5.09
N GLY A 326 -10.02 -11.70 -5.79
CA GLY A 326 -8.59 -11.46 -5.71
C GLY A 326 -7.75 -12.61 -6.30
N ALA A 327 -8.28 -13.32 -7.30
CA ALA A 327 -7.61 -14.43 -7.98
C ALA A 327 -6.13 -14.11 -8.27
N GLN A 328 -5.23 -14.92 -7.73
CA GLN A 328 -3.78 -14.68 -7.82
C GLN A 328 -3.18 -15.17 -9.14
N ASP A 329 -3.87 -16.06 -9.85
CA ASP A 329 -3.37 -16.75 -11.05
C ASP A 329 -3.51 -15.94 -12.35
N ILE A 330 -3.74 -14.63 -12.25
CA ILE A 330 -3.94 -13.73 -13.40
C ILE A 330 -2.84 -12.68 -13.38
N ASP A 331 -2.21 -12.48 -14.54
CA ASP A 331 -1.17 -11.49 -14.71
C ASP A 331 -1.66 -10.07 -14.36
N SER A 332 -0.72 -9.19 -14.00
CA SER A 332 -1.06 -7.85 -13.52
C SER A 332 -1.76 -6.99 -14.56
N ASP A 333 -1.43 -7.14 -15.85
CA ASP A 333 -2.01 -6.30 -16.92
C ASP A 333 -3.46 -6.71 -17.20
N THR A 334 -3.71 -8.02 -17.32
CA THR A 334 -5.07 -8.57 -17.45
C THR A 334 -5.93 -8.19 -16.25
N ARG A 335 -5.36 -8.23 -15.03
CA ARG A 335 -6.07 -7.81 -13.82
C ARG A 335 -6.50 -6.35 -13.91
N VAL A 336 -5.60 -5.43 -14.27
CA VAL A 336 -5.92 -4.00 -14.39
C VAL A 336 -6.99 -3.76 -15.46
N LYS A 337 -6.89 -4.43 -16.62
CA LYS A 337 -7.89 -4.36 -17.68
C LYS A 337 -9.27 -4.82 -17.20
N MET A 338 -9.34 -5.94 -16.47
CA MET A 338 -10.61 -6.44 -15.93
C MET A 338 -11.18 -5.51 -14.85
N HIS A 339 -10.34 -4.93 -13.99
CA HIS A 339 -10.80 -3.94 -12.99
C HIS A 339 -11.36 -2.69 -13.68
N SER A 340 -10.69 -2.19 -14.71
CA SER A 340 -11.17 -1.05 -15.50
C SER A 340 -12.49 -1.35 -16.20
N ALA A 341 -12.60 -2.51 -16.86
CA ALA A 341 -13.83 -2.94 -17.52
C ALA A 341 -14.98 -3.12 -16.52
N ALA A 342 -14.73 -3.72 -15.36
CA ALA A 342 -15.72 -3.85 -14.30
C ALA A 342 -16.16 -2.49 -13.76
N TYR A 343 -15.22 -1.57 -13.50
CA TYR A 343 -15.52 -0.21 -13.08
C TYR A 343 -16.43 0.51 -14.08
N MET A 344 -16.10 0.48 -15.36
CA MET A 344 -16.89 1.13 -16.41
C MET A 344 -18.30 0.51 -16.54
N LYS A 345 -18.40 -0.82 -16.43
CA LYS A 345 -19.69 -1.52 -16.46
C LYS A 345 -20.55 -1.15 -15.24
N ILE A 346 -19.98 -1.14 -14.04
CA ILE A 346 -20.67 -0.76 -12.81
C ILE A 346 -21.14 0.71 -12.91
N ALA A 347 -20.25 1.63 -13.27
CA ALA A 347 -20.58 3.05 -13.38
C ALA A 347 -21.60 3.34 -14.49
N GLY A 348 -21.60 2.58 -15.59
CA GLY A 348 -22.55 2.74 -16.69
C GLY A 348 -23.91 2.09 -16.46
N PHE A 349 -24.00 1.13 -15.54
CA PHE A 349 -25.18 0.28 -15.39
C PHE A 349 -26.44 1.06 -15.02
N ASP A 350 -26.39 1.94 -14.01
CA ASP A 350 -27.57 2.68 -13.56
C ASP A 350 -28.09 3.64 -14.63
N ARG A 351 -27.16 4.27 -15.39
CA ARG A 351 -27.52 5.10 -16.53
C ARG A 351 -28.29 4.29 -17.58
N LEU A 352 -27.76 3.13 -17.97
CA LEU A 352 -28.40 2.25 -18.97
C LEU A 352 -29.74 1.72 -18.46
N ALA A 353 -29.83 1.37 -17.18
CA ALA A 353 -31.05 0.92 -16.55
C ALA A 353 -32.17 1.99 -16.59
N ILE A 354 -31.86 3.23 -16.24
CA ILE A 354 -32.80 4.36 -16.31
C ILE A 354 -33.25 4.60 -17.75
N GLU A 355 -32.33 4.58 -18.71
CA GLU A 355 -32.63 4.77 -20.13
C GLU A 355 -33.53 3.65 -20.68
N ASN A 356 -33.22 2.40 -20.39
CA ASN A 356 -34.06 1.26 -20.74
C ASN A 356 -35.46 1.35 -20.12
N GLY A 357 -35.58 1.82 -18.88
CA GLY A 357 -36.88 2.07 -18.24
C GLY A 357 -37.71 3.14 -18.98
N ARG A 358 -37.06 4.22 -19.43
CA ARG A 358 -37.71 5.28 -20.24
C ARG A 358 -38.16 4.74 -21.59
N LEU A 359 -37.32 3.97 -22.28
CA LEU A 359 -37.66 3.36 -23.58
C LEU A 359 -38.82 2.39 -23.47
N ARG A 360 -38.87 1.53 -22.45
CA ARG A 360 -40.02 0.63 -22.20
C ARG A 360 -41.31 1.41 -21.99
N THR A 361 -41.26 2.49 -21.20
CA THR A 361 -42.43 3.35 -20.99
C THR A 361 -42.92 4.00 -22.30
N GLN A 362 -42.01 4.40 -23.19
CA GLN A 362 -42.36 4.92 -24.51
C GLN A 362 -42.95 3.85 -25.42
N MET A 363 -42.36 2.65 -25.43
CA MET A 363 -42.88 1.48 -26.17
C MET A 363 -44.31 1.15 -25.72
N ASP A 364 -44.58 1.12 -24.42
CA ASP A 364 -45.93 0.85 -23.90
C ASP A 364 -46.94 1.94 -24.31
N LYS A 365 -46.52 3.21 -24.31
CA LYS A 365 -47.36 4.32 -24.77
C LYS A 365 -47.66 4.23 -26.27
N LEU A 366 -46.64 3.96 -27.08
CA LEU A 366 -46.77 3.80 -28.53
C LEU A 366 -47.63 2.58 -28.87
N GLN A 367 -47.45 1.47 -28.18
CA GLN A 367 -48.25 0.27 -28.35
C GLN A 367 -49.73 0.56 -28.03
N LYS A 368 -50.03 1.22 -26.91
CA LYS A 368 -51.40 1.65 -26.58
C LYS A 368 -51.99 2.60 -27.61
N ALA A 369 -51.21 3.55 -28.12
CA ALA A 369 -51.65 4.47 -29.17
C ALA A 369 -51.93 3.73 -30.49
N LEU A 370 -51.09 2.76 -30.83
CA LEU A 370 -51.22 1.93 -32.03
C LEU A 370 -52.42 0.99 -31.95
N ASP A 371 -52.67 0.41 -30.78
CA ASP A 371 -53.87 -0.39 -30.52
C ASP A 371 -55.14 0.48 -30.55
N GLY A 372 -55.09 1.70 -30.01
CA GLY A 372 -56.16 2.70 -30.13
C GLY A 372 -56.43 3.12 -31.57
N TYR A 373 -55.38 3.29 -32.38
CA TYR A 373 -55.50 3.60 -33.81
C TYR A 373 -56.08 2.42 -34.60
N LYS A 374 -55.62 1.20 -34.35
CA LYS A 374 -56.20 -0.02 -34.95
C LYS A 374 -57.67 -0.22 -34.59
N SER A 375 -58.07 0.23 -33.40
CA SER A 375 -59.45 0.15 -32.91
C SER A 375 -60.35 1.27 -33.46
N SER A 376 -59.78 2.33 -34.02
CA SER A 376 -60.53 3.41 -34.67
C SER A 376 -60.62 3.12 -36.17
N GLY A 377 -61.67 2.38 -36.56
CA GLY A 377 -61.99 2.17 -37.97
C GLY A 377 -62.32 3.49 -38.69
N PRO A 378 -62.21 3.56 -40.03
CA PRO A 378 -62.61 4.73 -40.81
C PRO A 378 -64.14 4.87 -40.77
N GLY A 379 -64.64 5.60 -39.78
CA GLY A 379 -66.07 5.79 -39.58
C GLY A 379 -66.35 6.94 -38.61
N ASN A 380 -66.73 8.08 -39.18
CA ASN A 380 -67.21 9.32 -38.55
C ASN A 380 -66.33 9.95 -37.46
N ALA A 381 -65.70 11.05 -37.85
CA ALA A 381 -65.16 12.08 -36.98
C ALA A 381 -66.22 12.61 -36.00
N THR A 382 -66.22 12.10 -34.78
CA THR A 382 -66.70 12.84 -33.59
C THR A 382 -65.74 12.57 -32.44
N GLY A 383 -64.56 13.18 -32.51
CA GLY A 383 -63.55 13.11 -31.45
C GLY A 383 -63.99 13.88 -30.21
N LYS A 384 -64.35 13.16 -29.14
CA LYS A 384 -64.36 13.69 -27.78
C LYS A 384 -63.15 13.10 -27.06
N GLY A 385 -62.11 13.91 -26.94
CA GLY A 385 -60.92 13.60 -26.15
C GLY A 385 -61.27 13.49 -24.66
N GLY A 386 -60.62 12.54 -24.00
CA GLY A 386 -60.75 12.29 -22.58
C GLY A 386 -59.56 11.49 -22.07
N ASP A 387 -58.40 12.13 -21.99
CA ASP A 387 -57.24 11.59 -21.32
C ASP A 387 -57.48 11.56 -19.80
N LYS A 388 -57.39 10.37 -19.19
CA LYS A 388 -57.05 10.23 -17.78
C LYS A 388 -55.88 9.26 -17.66
N PRO A 389 -54.74 9.66 -17.08
CA PRO A 389 -53.63 8.76 -16.86
C PRO A 389 -53.97 7.77 -15.75
N VAL A 390 -54.08 6.49 -16.10
CA VAL A 390 -54.16 5.39 -15.14
C VAL A 390 -52.77 5.15 -14.55
N LYS A 391 -52.60 5.40 -13.25
CA LYS A 391 -51.43 4.94 -12.47
C LYS A 391 -51.44 3.41 -12.44
N SER A 392 -50.54 2.75 -13.16
CA SER A 392 -50.27 1.33 -12.99
C SER A 392 -49.36 1.12 -11.77
N GLY A 393 -49.90 0.55 -10.70
CA GLY A 393 -49.19 0.23 -9.45
C GLY A 393 -48.33 -1.04 -9.51
N GLY A 394 -47.67 -1.31 -10.64
CA GLY A 394 -46.67 -2.37 -10.73
C GLY A 394 -45.29 -1.80 -10.44
N ARG A 395 -44.50 -2.46 -9.57
CA ARG A 395 -43.09 -2.11 -9.33
C ARG A 395 -42.39 -1.91 -10.66
N THR A 396 -41.96 -0.69 -10.91
CA THR A 396 -41.23 -0.34 -12.11
C THR A 396 -39.77 -0.75 -11.97
N LEU A 397 -39.07 -0.87 -13.09
CA LEU A 397 -37.62 -1.09 -13.09
C LEU A 397 -36.91 -0.05 -12.20
N ALA A 398 -37.38 1.20 -12.24
CA ALA A 398 -36.87 2.30 -11.43
C ALA A 398 -37.05 2.09 -9.93
N ASP A 399 -38.13 1.43 -9.48
CA ASP A 399 -38.36 1.14 -8.06
C ASP A 399 -37.36 0.09 -7.53
N SER A 400 -36.98 -0.89 -8.37
CA SER A 400 -35.98 -1.91 -8.02
C SER A 400 -34.57 -1.33 -7.94
N PHE A 401 -34.23 -0.34 -8.79
CA PHE A 401 -32.94 0.36 -8.76
C PHE A 401 -32.84 1.33 -7.59
N ALA A 402 -33.89 2.10 -7.31
CA ALA A 402 -33.93 2.99 -6.15
C ALA A 402 -33.73 2.24 -4.83
N GLU A 403 -34.20 0.99 -4.74
CA GLU A 403 -34.01 0.15 -3.55
C GLU A 403 -32.57 -0.41 -3.44
N LEU A 404 -31.90 -0.69 -4.56
CA LEU A 404 -30.47 -1.06 -4.59
C LEU A 404 -29.55 0.12 -4.25
N ASP A 405 -29.86 1.32 -4.75
CA ASP A 405 -29.15 2.54 -4.37
C ASP A 405 -29.32 2.87 -2.89
N ALA A 406 -30.52 2.64 -2.34
CA ALA A 406 -30.78 2.84 -0.92
C ALA A 406 -29.99 1.89 0.00
N LEU A 407 -29.50 0.74 -0.51
CA LEU A 407 -28.58 -0.15 0.21
C LEU A 407 -27.14 0.39 0.25
N VAL A 408 -26.73 1.18 -0.75
CA VAL A 408 -25.41 1.82 -0.82
C VAL A 408 -25.39 3.17 -0.07
N GLY A 409 -26.54 3.86 -0.02
CA GLY A 409 -26.68 5.20 0.56
C GLY A 409 -26.95 5.27 2.07
N LYS A 410 -27.18 4.14 2.76
CA LYS A 410 -27.31 4.14 4.23
C LYS A 410 -25.94 4.15 4.91
N LYS A 411 -25.42 5.35 5.17
CA LYS A 411 -24.36 5.59 6.16
C LYS A 411 -24.95 6.11 7.46
#